data_AF-A0A8T2ID62-F1
#
_entry.id   AF-A0A8T2ID62-F1
#
_cell.length_a   1.000
_cell.length_b   1.000
_cell.length_c   1.000
_cell.angle_alpha   90.00
_cell.angle_beta   90.00
_cell.angle_gamma   90.00
#
_symmetry.space_group_name_H-M   'P 1'
#
loop_
_entity.id
_entity.type
_entity.pdbx_description
1 polymer ?
#
loop_
_entity_poly.entity_id
_entity_poly.type
_entity_poly.pdbx_seq_one_letter_code
_entity_poly.pdbx_strand_id
1 'polypeptide(L)'
;MDVKEAEELGSAQPVTIQAFASGSTLHGIAHIFSYERFCFRRLIWVLCFMGSLSVLLFVCTERIIYYFEYPHVTKLDEINAAKMIFPAVTFCNLNEFRFSRVTKNDLYHAGELLSLLNNR
;
A
#
# COMPACT_ATOMS: atom_id res chain seq x y z
N MET A 1 35.16 48.61 9.56
CA MET A 1 34.01 48.62 8.61
C MET A 1 34.65 48.48 7.25
N ASP A 2 35.00 47.24 6.94
CA ASP A 2 35.76 46.89 5.74
C ASP A 2 34.72 46.63 4.65
N VAL A 3 34.66 47.58 3.73
CA VAL A 3 33.77 47.54 2.57
C VAL A 3 34.25 46.39 1.70
N LYS A 4 33.47 45.30 1.70
CA LYS A 4 33.67 44.15 0.83
C LYS A 4 33.36 44.60 -0.60
N GLU A 5 34.39 44.83 -1.39
CA GLU A 5 34.25 45.09 -2.82
C GLU A 5 33.51 43.92 -3.45
N ALA A 6 32.38 44.24 -4.07
CA ALA A 6 31.58 43.34 -4.85
C ALA A 6 32.32 43.10 -6.17
N GLU A 7 33.00 41.96 -6.29
CA GLU A 7 33.61 41.53 -7.53
C GLU A 7 32.51 41.14 -8.53
N GLU A 8 32.24 42.09 -9.42
CA GLU A 8 32.06 41.94 -10.85
C GLU A 8 31.15 40.81 -11.35
N LEU A 9 30.00 41.28 -11.86
CA LEU A 9 29.06 40.61 -12.75
C LEU A 9 29.76 40.14 -14.04
N GLY A 10 30.51 39.04 -13.97
CA GLY A 10 31.12 38.38 -15.11
C GLY A 10 30.05 37.78 -16.04
N SER A 11 29.93 38.34 -17.25
CA SER A 11 29.17 37.90 -18.42
C SER A 11 28.32 36.63 -18.26
N ALA A 12 26.99 36.76 -18.38
CA ALA A 12 26.07 35.62 -18.48
C ALA A 12 26.26 34.87 -19.80
N GLN A 13 27.32 34.07 -19.89
CA GLN A 13 27.44 33.02 -20.89
C GLN A 13 26.36 31.97 -20.60
N PRO A 14 25.65 31.43 -21.60
CA PRO A 14 24.66 30.39 -21.37
C PRO A 14 25.35 29.18 -20.75
N VAL A 15 24.90 28.78 -19.57
CA VAL A 15 25.40 27.57 -18.90
C VAL A 15 25.14 26.39 -19.81
N THR A 16 26.19 25.66 -20.17
CA THR A 16 26.09 24.54 -21.10
C THR A 16 25.42 23.35 -20.40
N ILE A 17 24.64 22.55 -21.12
CA ILE A 17 23.99 21.34 -20.58
C ILE A 17 25.00 20.37 -19.94
N GLN A 18 26.24 20.42 -20.41
CA GLN A 18 27.39 19.68 -19.92
C GLN A 18 27.81 20.15 -18.54
N ALA A 19 27.93 21.47 -18.32
CA ALA A 19 28.25 22.03 -17.01
C ALA A 19 27.18 21.67 -15.97
N PHE A 20 25.91 21.68 -16.39
CA PHE A 20 24.80 21.18 -15.58
C PHE A 20 24.91 19.68 -15.28
N ALA A 21 25.15 18.85 -16.30
CA ALA A 21 25.25 17.40 -16.14
C ALA A 21 26.42 16.99 -15.24
N SER A 22 27.56 17.70 -15.29
CA SER A 22 28.69 17.48 -14.40
C SER A 22 28.44 17.92 -12.95
N GLY A 23 27.58 18.91 -12.73
CA GLY A 23 27.20 19.39 -11.39
C GLY A 23 25.98 18.68 -10.79
N SER A 24 25.36 17.75 -11.53
CA SER A 24 24.17 17.04 -11.09
C SER A 24 24.51 15.87 -10.15
N THR A 25 23.61 15.56 -9.22
CA THR A 25 23.66 14.36 -8.39
C THR A 25 23.07 13.12 -9.08
N LEU A 26 22.48 13.30 -10.28
CA LEU A 26 21.89 12.22 -11.04
C LEU A 26 23.00 11.34 -11.63
N HIS A 27 23.12 10.13 -11.10
CA HIS A 27 24.16 9.20 -11.50
C HIS A 27 23.99 8.83 -12.99
N GLY A 28 25.09 8.83 -13.74
CA GLY A 28 25.09 8.50 -15.17
C GLY A 28 24.90 9.68 -16.12
N ILE A 29 24.30 10.81 -15.70
CA ILE A 29 24.06 11.95 -16.60
C ILE A 29 25.37 12.63 -17.03
N ALA A 30 26.35 12.73 -16.13
CA ALA A 30 27.69 13.24 -16.44
C ALA A 30 28.41 12.41 -17.52
N HIS A 31 28.20 11.08 -17.54
CA HIS A 31 28.79 10.18 -18.54
C HIS A 31 28.09 10.27 -19.90
N ILE A 32 26.79 10.62 -19.92
CA ILE A 32 26.01 10.81 -21.16
C ILE A 32 26.39 12.12 -21.87
N PHE A 33 26.76 13.17 -21.12
CA PHE A 33 27.07 14.50 -21.66
C PHE A 33 28.56 14.89 -21.64
N SER A 34 29.46 13.92 -21.46
CA SER A 34 30.92 14.13 -21.49
C SER A 34 31.44 14.57 -22.87
N TYR A 35 32.59 15.26 -22.90
CA TYR A 35 33.21 15.92 -24.07
C TYR A 35 33.78 14.95 -25.13
N GLU A 36 33.70 13.64 -24.94
CA GLU A 36 34.26 12.66 -25.88
C GLU A 36 33.43 12.55 -27.18
N ARG A 37 34.11 12.42 -28.32
CA ARG A 37 33.51 12.15 -29.64
C ARG A 37 32.58 10.93 -29.53
N PHE A 38 31.37 11.04 -30.08
CA PHE A 38 30.33 10.01 -30.12
C PHE A 38 30.90 8.58 -30.23
N CYS A 39 31.04 7.91 -29.09
CA CYS A 39 31.62 6.58 -28.97
C CYS A 39 30.55 5.59 -28.49
N PHE A 40 30.71 4.30 -28.81
CA PHE A 40 29.88 3.19 -28.31
C PHE A 40 29.64 3.26 -26.79
N ARG A 41 30.63 3.76 -26.03
CA ARG A 41 30.53 3.99 -24.59
C ARG A 41 29.36 4.90 -24.20
N ARG A 42 29.10 5.97 -24.95
CA ARG A 42 27.99 6.90 -24.70
C ARG A 42 26.65 6.21 -24.91
N LEU A 43 26.54 5.40 -25.97
CA LEU A 43 25.33 4.64 -26.26
C LEU A 43 25.03 3.61 -25.15
N ILE A 44 26.05 2.92 -24.66
CA ILE A 44 25.91 2.02 -23.50
C ILE A 44 25.40 2.79 -22.27
N TRP A 45 26.00 3.94 -21.93
CA TRP A 45 25.55 4.75 -20.80
C TRP A 45 24.11 5.25 -20.94
N VAL A 46 23.72 5.68 -22.14
CA VAL A 46 22.33 6.07 -22.42
C VAL A 46 21.38 4.89 -22.25
N LEU A 47 21.72 3.71 -22.80
CA LEU A 47 20.90 2.51 -22.66
C LEU A 47 20.78 2.05 -21.20
N CYS A 48 21.89 2.04 -20.45
CA CYS A 48 21.88 1.68 -19.03
C CYS A 48 21.07 2.67 -18.21
N PHE A 49 21.22 3.97 -18.46
CA PHE A 49 20.46 5.01 -17.76
C PHE A 49 18.96 4.91 -18.06
N MET A 50 18.59 4.80 -19.35
CA MET A 50 17.20 4.62 -19.77
C MET A 50 16.61 3.32 -19.19
N GLY A 51 17.35 2.22 -19.25
CA GLY A 51 16.94 0.94 -18.67
C GLY A 51 16.72 1.04 -17.17
N SER A 52 17.65 1.65 -16.44
CA SER A 52 17.52 1.88 -15.00
C SER A 52 16.30 2.76 -14.67
N LEU A 53 16.06 3.82 -15.45
CA LEU A 53 14.93 4.70 -15.27
C LEU A 53 13.60 3.98 -15.54
N SER A 54 13.52 3.19 -16.61
CA SER A 54 12.33 2.40 -16.93
C SER A 54 12.01 1.39 -15.85
N VAL A 55 13.01 0.65 -15.35
CA VAL A 55 12.83 -0.31 -14.25
C VAL A 55 12.37 0.41 -12.97
N LEU A 56 12.98 1.54 -12.65
CA LEU A 56 12.59 2.36 -11.50
C LEU A 56 11.12 2.78 -11.59
N LEU A 57 10.70 3.36 -12.72
CA LEU A 57 9.33 3.81 -12.92
C LEU A 57 8.34 2.64 -12.82
N PHE A 58 8.65 1.52 -13.48
CA PHE A 58 7.82 0.31 -13.42
C PHE A 58 7.62 -0.19 -11.99
N VAL A 59 8.72 -0.40 -11.25
CA VAL A 59 8.66 -0.90 -9.86
C VAL A 59 7.96 0.09 -8.94
N CYS A 60 8.21 1.40 -9.09
CA CYS A 60 7.54 2.42 -8.30
C CYS A 60 6.03 2.43 -8.54
N THR A 61 5.58 2.37 -9.80
CA THR A 61 4.15 2.31 -10.13
C THR A 61 3.50 1.07 -9.52
N GLU A 62 4.10 -0.11 -9.71
CA GLU A 62 3.61 -1.37 -9.12
C GLU A 62 3.48 -1.27 -7.59
N ARG A 63 4.47 -0.67 -6.91
CA ARG A 63 4.44 -0.50 -5.45
C ARG A 63 3.39 0.52 -5.00
N ILE A 64 3.16 1.59 -5.75
CA ILE A 64 2.10 2.56 -5.47
C ILE A 64 0.73 1.91 -5.61
N ILE A 65 0.50 1.13 -6.66
CA ILE A 65 -0.75 0.40 -6.87
C ILE A 65 -0.98 -0.56 -5.69
N TYR A 66 0.01 -1.38 -5.36
CA TYR A 66 -0.06 -2.31 -4.23
C TYR A 66 -0.32 -1.61 -2.89
N TYR A 67 0.27 -0.43 -2.65
CA TYR A 67 -0.01 0.36 -1.46
C TYR A 67 -1.49 0.76 -1.36
N PHE A 68 -2.11 1.15 -2.48
CA PHE A 68 -3.53 1.51 -2.55
C PHE A 68 -4.50 0.32 -2.55
N GLU A 69 -4.01 -0.91 -2.65
CA GLU A 69 -4.81 -2.11 -2.38
C GLU A 69 -5.04 -2.34 -0.87
N TYR A 70 -4.35 -1.59 0.00
CA TYR A 70 -4.41 -1.71 1.46
C TYR A 70 -4.28 -3.17 1.97
N PRO A 71 -3.27 -3.93 1.52
CA PRO A 71 -3.07 -5.29 2.00
C PRO A 71 -2.63 -5.30 3.46
N HIS A 72 -3.15 -6.24 4.23
CA HIS A 72 -2.76 -6.45 5.64
C HIS A 72 -2.38 -7.92 5.88
N VAL A 73 -1.46 -8.13 6.80
CA VAL A 73 -1.04 -9.46 7.25
C VAL A 73 -1.33 -9.60 8.74
N THR A 74 -1.88 -10.74 9.15
CA THR A 74 -2.18 -11.03 10.55
C THR A 74 -1.05 -11.85 11.15
N LYS A 75 -0.44 -11.35 12.22
CA LYS A 75 0.50 -12.13 13.05
C LYS A 75 -0.28 -12.83 14.16
N LEU A 76 -0.15 -14.14 14.26
CA LEU A 76 -0.73 -14.94 15.32
C LEU A 76 0.36 -15.25 16.36
N ASP A 77 0.09 -14.89 17.61
CA ASP A 77 0.98 -15.17 18.74
C ASP A 77 0.15 -15.85 19.85
N GLU A 78 0.71 -16.90 20.44
CA GLU A 78 0.15 -17.57 21.61
C GLU A 78 0.92 -17.14 22.85
N ILE A 79 0.21 -16.54 23.81
CA ILE A 79 0.81 -16.02 25.05
C ILE A 79 0.10 -16.59 26.28
N ASN A 80 0.88 -17.01 27.27
CA ASN A 80 0.35 -17.47 28.55
C ASN A 80 0.00 -16.27 29.43
N ALA A 81 -1.28 -15.95 29.57
CA ALA A 81 -1.76 -14.88 30.44
C ALA A 81 -1.93 -15.37 31.88
N ALA A 82 -1.38 -14.63 32.86
CA ALA A 82 -1.49 -14.97 34.28
C ALA A 82 -2.93 -14.88 34.84
N LYS A 83 -3.79 -14.08 34.20
CA LYS A 83 -5.22 -13.93 34.49
C LYS A 83 -5.96 -13.70 33.19
N MET A 84 -7.10 -14.37 32.99
CA MET A 84 -7.98 -14.20 31.84
C MET A 84 -9.41 -13.91 32.32
N ILE A 85 -10.15 -13.12 31.54
CA ILE A 85 -11.57 -12.84 31.80
C ILE A 85 -12.36 -14.10 31.47
N PHE A 86 -13.17 -14.59 32.42
CA PHE A 86 -14.07 -15.70 32.16
C PHE A 86 -15.14 -15.29 31.13
N PRO A 87 -15.36 -16.06 30.05
CA PRO A 87 -16.24 -15.66 28.97
C PRO A 87 -17.71 -15.71 29.40
N ALA A 88 -18.57 -15.01 28.66
CA ALA A 88 -20.01 -15.21 28.78
C ALA A 88 -20.38 -16.63 28.32
N VAL A 89 -21.10 -17.37 29.15
CA VAL A 89 -21.62 -18.71 28.81
C VAL A 89 -23.11 -18.58 28.55
N THR A 90 -23.49 -18.63 27.28
CA THR A 90 -24.89 -18.66 26.87
C THR A 90 -25.31 -20.10 26.63
N PHE A 91 -26.34 -20.55 27.36
CA PHE A 91 -26.98 -21.83 27.12
C PHE A 91 -28.48 -21.62 26.90
N CYS A 92 -29.05 -22.37 25.96
CA CYS A 92 -30.48 -22.43 25.74
C CYS A 92 -30.95 -23.88 25.85
N ASN A 93 -32.21 -24.04 26.23
CA ASN A 93 -32.85 -25.35 26.15
C ASN A 93 -33.04 -25.69 24.66
N LEU A 94 -32.73 -26.94 24.28
CA LEU A 94 -33.01 -27.44 22.93
C LEU A 94 -34.51 -27.48 22.62
N ASN A 95 -35.34 -27.57 23.68
CA ASN A 95 -36.77 -27.39 23.54
C ASN A 95 -37.09 -25.93 23.17
N GLU A 96 -37.47 -25.70 21.92
CA GLU A 96 -37.71 -24.39 21.31
C GLU A 96 -38.77 -23.57 22.06
N PHE A 97 -39.82 -24.23 22.54
CA PHE A 97 -40.90 -23.59 23.28
C PHE A 97 -41.51 -24.56 24.29
N ARG A 98 -42.12 -24.00 25.34
CA ARG A 98 -42.84 -24.82 26.31
C ARG A 98 -44.23 -25.14 25.75
N PHE A 99 -44.52 -26.42 25.48
CA PHE A 99 -45.84 -26.84 25.02
C PHE A 99 -46.98 -26.36 25.94
N SER A 100 -46.75 -26.32 27.25
CA SER A 100 -47.70 -25.82 28.25
C SER A 100 -48.02 -24.31 28.14
N ARG A 101 -47.29 -23.55 27.33
CA ARG A 101 -47.47 -22.11 27.13
C ARG A 101 -48.01 -21.76 25.74
N VAL A 102 -48.22 -22.73 24.86
CA VAL A 102 -48.77 -22.52 23.53
C VAL A 102 -50.26 -22.18 23.66
N THR A 103 -50.66 -21.01 23.13
CA THR A 103 -52.07 -20.58 23.13
C THR A 103 -52.78 -20.93 21.82
N LYS A 104 -54.11 -20.80 21.81
CA LYS A 104 -54.90 -20.98 20.58
C LYS A 104 -54.51 -19.99 19.47
N ASN A 105 -54.13 -18.77 19.86
CA ASN A 105 -53.67 -17.75 18.91
C ASN A 105 -52.33 -18.16 18.29
N ASP A 106 -51.40 -18.69 19.10
CA ASP A 106 -50.11 -19.18 18.61
C ASP A 106 -50.28 -20.39 17.68
N LEU A 107 -51.20 -21.30 18.01
CA LEU A 107 -51.53 -22.44 17.16
C LEU A 107 -52.20 -22.01 15.84
N TYR A 108 -53.04 -20.97 15.88
CA TYR A 108 -53.68 -20.42 14.68
C TYR A 108 -52.67 -19.78 13.72
N HIS A 109 -51.69 -19.03 14.25
CA HIS A 109 -50.71 -18.32 13.41
C HIS A 109 -49.46 -19.15 13.06
N ALA A 110 -49.02 -20.03 13.94
CA ALA A 110 -47.75 -20.75 13.82
C ALA A 110 -47.89 -22.28 13.96
N GLY A 111 -49.11 -22.82 14.09
CA GLY A 111 -49.32 -24.25 14.36
C GLY A 111 -48.85 -25.18 13.23
N GLU A 112 -49.01 -24.80 11.97
CA GLU A 112 -48.48 -25.55 10.83
C GLU A 112 -46.95 -25.47 10.77
N LEU A 113 -46.38 -24.26 10.99
CA LEU A 113 -44.93 -24.03 11.03
C LEU A 113 -44.26 -24.86 12.14
N LEU A 114 -44.88 -24.97 13.31
CA LEU A 114 -44.40 -25.76 14.44
C LEU A 114 -44.74 -27.26 14.29
N SER A 115 -45.30 -27.68 13.15
CA SER A 115 -45.75 -29.07 12.88
C SER A 115 -46.76 -29.61 13.91
N LEU A 116 -47.47 -28.72 14.60
CA LEU A 116 -48.50 -29.07 15.59
C LEU A 116 -49.86 -29.32 14.93
N LEU A 117 -50.07 -28.80 13.72
CA LEU A 117 -51.25 -29.03 12.92
C LEU A 117 -50.88 -29.94 11.73
N ASN A 118 -51.10 -31.25 11.89
CA ASN A 118 -51.01 -32.18 10.78
C ASN A 118 -52.33 -32.18 10.01
N ASN A 119 -52.35 -31.58 8.82
CA ASN A 119 -53.46 -31.73 7.89
C ASN A 119 -53.27 -33.04 7.11
N ARG A 120 -53.97 -34.09 7.53
CA ARG A 120 -54.17 -35.29 6.71
C ARG A 120 -55.58 -35.27 6.15
#